data_AF-A0A8H2XIS5-F1
#
_entry.id   AF-A0A8H2XIS5-F1
#
_cell.length_a   1.000
_cell.length_b   1.000
_cell.length_c   1.000
_cell.angle_alpha   90.00
_cell.angle_beta   90.00
_cell.angle_gamma   90.00
#
_symmetry.space_group_name_H-M   'P 1'
#
loop_
_entity.id
_entity.type
_entity.pdbx_description
1 polymer ?
#
loop_
_entity_poly.entity_id
_entity_poly.type
_entity_poly.pdbx_seq_one_letter_code
_entity_poly.pdbx_strand_id
1 'polypeptide(L)'
;MNCTAGPESDFCTRIVSNPDISGIGVRVAIYLQTFLSMTAASFMPYHDKAIRDTSRNSYVVSTSLMIAALIQWKTQGLSLFDALIVTMLTTFMTAFVTINERYIRTLGLSINISSFLFTTFWVYWGLQVWNDPRTFGIPLGREGCTASTDTVFVIVGHNLSVTNSGLRGFAMFIFAMGSISALSALWRCITWSARY
;
A
#
# COMPACT_ATOMS: atom_id res chain seq x y z
N MET A 1 -29.38 -4.14 20.07
CA MET A 1 -28.02 -4.64 20.35
C MET A 1 -27.13 -3.42 20.52
N ASN A 2 -26.78 -3.07 21.77
CA ASN A 2 -25.82 -2.00 22.04
C ASN A 2 -24.42 -2.63 21.99
N CYS A 3 -23.66 -2.35 20.94
CA CYS A 3 -22.24 -2.62 20.93
C CYS A 3 -21.60 -1.64 21.92
N THR A 4 -21.30 -2.11 23.13
CA THR A 4 -20.42 -1.39 24.04
C THR A 4 -19.07 -1.24 23.33
N ALA A 5 -18.65 -0.01 23.09
CA ALA A 5 -17.32 0.27 22.57
C ALA A 5 -16.32 -0.49 23.45
N GLY A 6 -15.59 -1.43 22.85
CA GLY A 6 -14.50 -2.12 23.53
C GLY A 6 -13.48 -1.10 24.03
N PRO A 7 -12.62 -1.47 25.01
CA PRO A 7 -11.57 -0.58 25.48
C PRO A 7 -10.80 0.00 24.30
N GLU A 8 -10.68 1.32 24.26
CA GLU A 8 -9.96 2.05 23.23
C GLU A 8 -8.56 1.43 23.07
N SER A 9 -8.25 0.92 21.87
CA SER A 9 -6.99 0.23 21.61
C SER A 9 -5.83 1.19 21.81
N ASP A 10 -4.96 0.90 22.78
CA ASP A 10 -3.83 1.77 23.11
C ASP A 10 -2.67 1.61 22.11
N PHE A 11 -2.83 2.22 20.95
CA PHE A 11 -1.82 2.30 19.89
C PHE A 11 -0.57 3.09 20.29
N CYS A 12 -0.58 3.75 21.45
CA CYS A 12 0.50 4.60 21.93
C CYS A 12 1.63 3.78 22.58
N THR A 13 1.27 2.79 23.41
CA THR A 13 2.24 2.02 24.22
C THR A 13 2.41 0.58 23.76
N ARG A 14 1.46 0.05 22.99
CA ARG A 14 1.49 -1.34 22.53
C ARG A 14 1.30 -1.44 21.02
N ILE A 15 2.12 -2.28 20.39
CA ILE A 15 1.91 -2.68 19.00
C ILE A 15 0.70 -3.61 18.96
N VAL A 16 -0.45 -3.05 18.62
CA VAL A 16 -1.71 -3.78 18.40
C VAL A 16 -2.04 -3.71 16.91
N SER A 17 -2.20 -4.88 16.31
CA SER A 17 -2.56 -5.01 14.90
C SER A 17 -4.07 -5.11 14.76
N ASN A 18 -4.65 -4.29 13.87
CA ASN A 18 -6.05 -4.42 13.51
C ASN A 18 -6.25 -5.67 12.62
N PRO A 19 -7.00 -6.70 13.06
CA PRO A 19 -7.17 -7.94 12.31
C PRO A 19 -7.84 -7.75 10.95
N ASP A 20 -8.64 -6.70 10.78
CA ASP A 20 -9.39 -6.46 9.54
C ASP A 20 -8.54 -5.75 8.46
N ILE A 21 -7.48 -5.04 8.87
CA ILE A 21 -6.61 -4.29 7.96
C ILE A 21 -5.28 -5.01 7.73
N SER A 22 -4.64 -5.45 8.81
CA SER A 22 -3.31 -6.02 8.78
C SER A 22 -3.25 -7.40 9.42
N GLY A 23 -4.41 -8.02 9.67
CA GLY A 23 -4.50 -9.35 10.26
C GLY A 23 -3.86 -10.43 9.39
N ILE A 24 -3.61 -11.58 10.02
CA ILE A 24 -2.95 -12.71 9.35
C ILE A 24 -3.74 -13.19 8.11
N GLY A 25 -5.08 -13.14 8.17
CA GLY A 25 -5.95 -13.50 7.04
C GLY A 25 -5.73 -12.60 5.82
N VAL A 26 -5.68 -11.28 6.03
CA VAL A 26 -5.43 -10.30 4.95
C VAL A 26 -4.06 -10.53 4.33
N ARG A 27 -3.02 -10.73 5.16
CA ARG A 27 -1.66 -10.99 4.68
C ARG A 27 -1.58 -12.27 3.86
N VAL A 28 -2.10 -13.37 4.39
CA VAL A 28 -2.10 -14.68 3.72
C VAL A 28 -2.86 -14.60 2.39
N ALA A 29 -4.01 -13.94 2.36
CA ALA A 29 -4.80 -13.76 1.14
C ALA A 29 -4.02 -13.00 0.06
N ILE A 30 -3.35 -11.90 0.43
CA ILE A 30 -2.55 -11.09 -0.51
C ILE A 30 -1.33 -11.86 -0.98
N TYR A 31 -0.59 -12.53 -0.10
CA TYR A 31 0.57 -13.34 -0.49
C TYR A 31 0.17 -14.47 -1.44
N LEU A 32 -0.91 -15.18 -1.12
CA LEU A 32 -1.43 -16.26 -1.97
C LEU A 32 -1.91 -15.71 -3.32
N GLN A 33 -2.63 -14.59 -3.32
CA GLN A 33 -3.07 -13.92 -4.54
C GLN A 33 -1.88 -13.52 -5.42
N THR A 34 -0.85 -12.88 -4.85
CA THR A 34 0.33 -12.46 -5.63
C THR A 34 1.11 -13.67 -6.15
N PHE A 35 1.27 -14.71 -5.34
CA PHE A 35 1.95 -15.94 -5.77
C PHE A 35 1.21 -16.63 -6.93
N LEU A 36 -0.12 -16.79 -6.81
CA LEU A 36 -0.95 -17.35 -7.88
C LEU A 36 -0.92 -16.48 -9.14
N SER A 37 -0.94 -15.15 -8.99
CA SER A 37 -0.85 -14.20 -10.09
C SER A 37 0.48 -14.31 -10.84
N MET A 38 1.59 -14.42 -10.10
CA MET A 38 2.94 -14.60 -10.66
C MET A 38 3.11 -15.95 -11.34
N THR A 39 2.56 -17.00 -10.74
CA THR A 39 2.55 -18.36 -11.29
C THR A 39 1.76 -18.39 -12.59
N ALA A 40 0.55 -17.84 -12.61
CA ALA A 40 -0.27 -17.75 -13.82
C ALA A 40 0.44 -16.99 -14.93
N ALA A 41 1.07 -15.85 -14.62
CA ALA A 41 1.83 -15.06 -15.60
C ALA A 41 3.07 -15.81 -16.15
N SER A 42 3.70 -16.67 -15.35
CA SER A 42 4.91 -17.41 -15.74
C SER A 42 4.60 -18.67 -16.55
N PHE A 43 3.51 -19.37 -16.23
CA PHE A 43 3.16 -20.64 -16.86
C PHE A 43 2.14 -20.52 -18.00
N MET A 44 1.42 -19.40 -18.12
CA MET A 44 0.48 -19.17 -19.22
C MET A 44 1.11 -18.21 -20.24
N PRO A 45 1.81 -18.73 -21.28
CA PRO A 45 2.31 -17.88 -22.34
C PRO A 45 1.13 -17.18 -23.04
N TYR A 46 1.24 -15.86 -23.16
CA TYR A 46 0.55 -15.08 -24.18
C TYR A 46 -0.99 -14.97 -24.08
N HIS A 47 -1.53 -14.86 -22.87
CA HIS A 47 -2.94 -14.46 -22.68
C HIS A 47 -3.02 -13.03 -22.13
N ASP A 48 -2.95 -12.04 -23.02
CA ASP A 48 -3.09 -10.61 -22.71
C ASP A 48 -4.29 -10.35 -21.79
N LYS A 49 -5.42 -11.03 -22.02
CA LYS A 49 -6.62 -10.93 -21.19
C LYS A 49 -6.39 -11.37 -19.74
N ALA A 50 -5.68 -12.49 -19.53
CA ALA A 50 -5.41 -13.02 -18.19
C ALA A 50 -4.46 -12.11 -17.41
N ILE A 51 -3.42 -11.59 -18.07
CA ILE A 51 -2.50 -10.61 -17.48
C ILE A 51 -3.26 -9.32 -17.14
N ARG A 52 -4.12 -8.83 -18.04
CA ARG A 52 -4.98 -7.66 -17.79
C ARG A 52 -5.81 -7.81 -16.54
N ASP A 53 -6.55 -8.91 -16.47
CA ASP A 53 -7.57 -9.12 -15.45
C ASP A 53 -6.89 -9.32 -14.09
N THR A 54 -5.74 -10.01 -14.09
CA THR A 54 -4.88 -10.17 -12.92
C THR A 54 -4.31 -8.83 -12.44
N SER A 55 -3.75 -8.01 -13.33
CA SER A 55 -3.21 -6.69 -12.98
C SER A 55 -4.30 -5.72 -12.51
N ARG A 56 -5.47 -5.73 -13.16
CA ARG A 56 -6.64 -4.96 -12.72
C ARG A 56 -7.08 -5.38 -11.32
N ASN A 57 -7.17 -6.69 -11.07
CA ASN A 57 -7.52 -7.22 -9.77
C ASN A 57 -6.50 -6.78 -8.70
N SER A 58 -5.20 -6.86 -8.98
CA SER A 58 -4.15 -6.38 -8.08
C SER A 58 -4.27 -4.89 -7.77
N TYR A 59 -4.52 -4.04 -8.78
CA TYR A 59 -4.75 -2.61 -8.54
C TYR A 59 -6.00 -2.33 -7.71
N VAL A 60 -7.11 -3.01 -8.00
CA VAL A 60 -8.36 -2.83 -7.26
C VAL A 60 -8.18 -3.25 -5.80
N VAL A 61 -7.65 -4.44 -5.54
CA VAL A 61 -7.42 -4.94 -4.17
C VAL A 61 -6.44 -4.03 -3.41
N SER A 62 -5.35 -3.60 -4.04
CA SER A 62 -4.37 -2.71 -3.41
C SER A 62 -4.98 -1.34 -3.09
N THR A 63 -5.80 -0.80 -4.00
CA THR A 63 -6.48 0.48 -3.78
C THR A 63 -7.53 0.36 -2.67
N SER A 64 -8.32 -0.72 -2.65
CA SER A 64 -9.31 -0.98 -1.61
C SER A 64 -8.66 -1.10 -0.22
N LEU A 65 -7.55 -1.83 -0.10
CA LEU A 65 -6.81 -1.94 1.15
C LEU A 65 -6.31 -0.58 1.63
N MET A 66 -5.79 0.24 0.71
CA MET A 66 -5.25 1.56 1.05
C MET A 66 -6.35 2.55 1.45
N ILE A 67 -7.50 2.52 0.77
CA ILE A 67 -8.67 3.31 1.16
C ILE A 67 -9.19 2.88 2.54
N ALA A 68 -9.28 1.57 2.80
CA ALA A 68 -9.69 1.06 4.11
C ALA A 68 -8.73 1.53 5.21
N ALA A 69 -7.41 1.44 4.97
CA ALA A 69 -6.40 1.93 5.90
C ALA A 69 -6.45 3.45 6.12
N LEU A 70 -6.73 4.23 5.06
CA LEU A 70 -6.93 5.67 5.14
C LEU A 70 -8.14 6.04 5.98
N ILE A 71 -9.27 5.37 5.76
CA ILE A 71 -10.50 5.59 6.54
C ILE A 71 -10.23 5.26 8.01
N GLN A 72 -9.67 4.07 8.28
CA GLN A 72 -9.33 3.63 9.62
C GLN A 72 -8.42 4.62 10.35
N TRP A 73 -7.38 5.10 9.65
CA TRP A 73 -6.46 6.10 10.19
C TRP A 73 -7.17 7.41 10.57
N LYS A 74 -8.14 7.87 9.77
CA LYS A 74 -8.86 9.12 10.02
C LYS A 74 -9.98 9.00 11.04
N THR A 75 -10.60 7.83 11.22
CA THR A 75 -11.76 7.67 12.10
C THR A 75 -11.43 7.08 13.45
N GLN A 76 -10.56 6.07 13.51
CA GLN A 76 -10.30 5.27 14.71
C GLN A 76 -8.82 5.26 15.12
N GLY A 77 -7.95 5.92 14.33
CA GLY A 77 -6.51 5.79 14.48
C GLY A 77 -5.99 4.49 13.86
N LEU A 78 -4.72 4.50 13.48
CA LEU A 78 -4.06 3.36 12.87
C LEU A 78 -2.62 3.31 13.37
N SER A 79 -2.18 2.13 13.85
CA SER A 79 -0.80 1.95 14.30
C SER A 79 0.19 2.11 13.13
N LEU A 80 1.39 2.62 13.42
CA LEU A 80 2.48 2.67 12.45
C LEU A 80 2.77 1.27 11.88
N PHE A 81 2.74 0.24 12.73
CA PHE A 81 2.95 -1.15 12.30
C PHE A 81 1.95 -1.57 11.22
N ASP A 82 0.65 -1.31 11.42
CA ASP A 82 -0.38 -1.64 10.44
C ASP A 82 -0.19 -0.85 9.15
N ALA A 83 0.20 0.43 9.26
CA ALA A 83 0.45 1.26 8.11
C ALA A 83 1.64 0.78 7.28
N LEU A 84 2.71 0.34 7.92
CA LEU A 84 3.87 -0.24 7.26
C LEU A 84 3.52 -1.57 6.58
N ILE A 85 2.70 -2.42 7.22
CA ILE A 85 2.23 -3.66 6.60
C ILE A 85 1.41 -3.37 5.34
N VAL A 86 0.45 -2.44 5.40
CA VAL A 86 -0.32 -2.00 4.22
C VAL A 86 0.61 -1.48 3.12
N THR A 87 1.61 -0.69 3.51
CA THR A 87 2.62 -0.16 2.57
C THR A 87 3.39 -1.29 1.89
N MET A 88 3.84 -2.31 2.64
CA MET A 88 4.58 -3.44 2.07
C MET A 88 3.70 -4.33 1.19
N LEU A 89 2.47 -4.62 1.61
CA LEU A 89 1.52 -5.43 0.85
C LEU A 89 1.17 -4.78 -0.50
N THR A 90 0.83 -3.49 -0.48
CA THR A 90 0.53 -2.74 -1.70
C THR A 90 1.76 -2.60 -2.60
N THR A 91 2.96 -2.40 -2.03
CA THR A 91 4.22 -2.34 -2.80
C THR A 91 4.53 -3.68 -3.47
N PHE A 92 4.29 -4.81 -2.80
CA PHE A 92 4.50 -6.14 -3.37
C PHE A 92 3.57 -6.40 -4.55
N MET A 93 2.27 -6.07 -4.41
CA MET A 93 1.30 -6.16 -5.50
C MET A 93 1.64 -5.23 -6.66
N THR A 94 2.21 -4.06 -6.38
CA THR A 94 2.65 -3.08 -7.40
C THR A 94 3.87 -3.57 -8.17
N ALA A 95 4.85 -4.17 -7.49
CA ALA A 95 6.06 -4.69 -8.11
C ALA A 95 5.74 -5.73 -9.20
N PHE A 96 4.76 -6.60 -8.94
CA PHE A 96 4.25 -7.53 -9.96
C PHE A 96 3.76 -6.78 -11.21
N VAL A 97 3.01 -5.71 -11.04
CA VAL A 97 2.43 -4.95 -12.14
C VAL A 97 3.48 -4.15 -12.91
N THR A 98 4.45 -3.54 -12.22
CA THR A 98 5.52 -2.76 -12.86
C THR A 98 6.46 -3.63 -13.69
N ILE A 99 6.77 -4.85 -13.24
CA ILE A 99 7.55 -5.81 -14.02
C ILE A 99 6.82 -6.16 -15.34
N ASN A 100 5.50 -6.26 -15.28
CA ASN A 100 4.65 -6.59 -16.43
C ASN A 100 4.14 -5.36 -17.21
N GLU A 101 4.64 -4.15 -16.90
CA GLU A 101 4.09 -2.90 -17.42
C GLU A 101 4.11 -2.81 -18.95
N ARG A 102 5.15 -3.35 -19.60
CA ARG A 102 5.27 -3.34 -21.07
C ARG A 102 4.12 -4.06 -21.75
N TYR A 103 3.67 -5.18 -21.18
CA TYR A 103 2.50 -5.90 -21.67
C TYR A 103 1.25 -5.07 -21.40
N ILE A 104 1.05 -4.64 -20.16
CA ILE A 104 -0.14 -3.92 -19.68
C ILE A 104 -0.44 -2.61 -20.43
N ARG A 105 0.59 -1.92 -20.92
CA ARG A 105 0.46 -0.64 -21.65
C ARG A 105 -0.43 -0.72 -22.90
N THR A 106 -0.65 -1.90 -23.48
CA THR A 106 -1.48 -2.08 -24.68
C THR A 106 -2.96 -2.36 -24.35
N LEU A 107 -3.34 -2.49 -23.07
CA LEU A 107 -4.55 -3.20 -22.67
C LEU A 107 -5.80 -2.36 -22.33
N GLY A 108 -5.79 -1.05 -22.62
CA GLY A 108 -7.00 -0.22 -22.71
C GLY A 108 -7.16 0.86 -21.63
N LEU A 109 -8.25 1.66 -21.71
CA LEU A 109 -8.51 2.79 -20.80
C LEU A 109 -8.65 2.37 -19.32
N SER A 110 -9.37 1.28 -19.06
CA SER A 110 -9.70 0.86 -17.70
C SER A 110 -8.47 0.58 -16.84
N ILE A 111 -7.44 -0.06 -17.41
CA ILE A 111 -6.20 -0.35 -16.69
C ILE A 111 -5.36 0.92 -16.44
N ASN A 112 -5.40 1.89 -17.36
CA ASN A 112 -4.76 3.19 -17.15
C ASN A 112 -5.44 3.97 -16.01
N ILE A 113 -6.77 3.95 -15.94
CA ILE A 113 -7.53 4.57 -14.84
C ILE A 113 -7.19 3.88 -13.51
N SER A 114 -7.23 2.54 -13.46
CA SER A 114 -6.89 1.79 -12.25
C SER A 114 -5.44 2.06 -11.81
N SER A 115 -4.50 2.11 -12.75
CA SER A 115 -3.10 2.45 -12.47
C SER A 115 -2.96 3.86 -11.92
N PHE A 116 -3.62 4.86 -12.52
CA PHE A 116 -3.59 6.25 -12.08
C PHE A 116 -4.13 6.40 -10.66
N LEU A 117 -5.33 5.85 -10.40
CA LEU A 117 -5.94 5.90 -9.07
C LEU A 117 -5.05 5.24 -8.04
N PHE A 118 -4.60 4.01 -8.31
CA PHE A 118 -3.74 3.27 -7.39
C PHE A 118 -2.45 4.05 -7.07
N THR A 119 -1.70 4.47 -8.09
CA THR A 119 -0.44 5.21 -7.87
C THR A 119 -0.66 6.52 -7.14
N THR A 120 -1.76 7.23 -7.39
CA THR A 120 -2.09 8.47 -6.66
C THR A 120 -2.31 8.19 -5.17
N PHE A 121 -3.14 7.19 -4.83
CA PHE A 121 -3.35 6.80 -3.43
C PHE A 121 -2.07 6.26 -2.79
N TRP A 122 -1.25 5.52 -3.53
CA TRP A 122 0.00 4.94 -3.05
C TRP A 122 1.05 6.01 -2.71
N VAL A 123 1.21 7.01 -3.58
CA VAL A 123 2.07 8.16 -3.32
C VAL A 123 1.58 8.94 -2.11
N TYR A 124 0.28 9.26 -2.06
CA TYR A 124 -0.31 9.99 -0.94
C TYR A 124 -0.09 9.23 0.38
N TRP A 125 -0.43 7.94 0.42
CA TRP A 125 -0.26 7.09 1.58
C TRP A 125 1.19 7.02 2.05
N GLY A 126 2.12 6.70 1.13
CA GLY A 126 3.53 6.58 1.46
C GLY A 126 4.12 7.88 1.98
N LEU A 127 3.78 9.02 1.35
CA LEU A 127 4.22 10.32 1.86
C LEU A 127 3.64 10.60 3.25
N GLN A 128 2.38 10.27 3.54
CA GLN A 128 1.80 10.47 4.87
C GLN A 128 2.49 9.62 5.95
N VAL A 129 2.73 8.33 5.66
CA VAL A 129 3.39 7.41 6.59
C VAL A 129 4.84 7.82 6.86
N TRP A 130 5.57 8.22 5.83
CA TRP A 130 7.00 8.51 5.92
C TRP A 130 7.34 9.99 6.15
N ASN A 131 6.37 10.90 6.09
CA ASN A 131 6.60 12.31 6.42
C ASN A 131 6.99 12.46 7.89
N ASP A 132 6.30 11.79 8.82
CA ASP A 132 6.79 11.68 10.20
C ASP A 132 6.38 10.35 10.83
N PRO A 133 7.20 9.29 10.68
CA PRO A 133 6.87 7.99 11.21
C PRO A 133 6.86 7.96 12.75
N ARG A 134 7.46 8.94 13.44
CA ARG A 134 7.47 8.98 14.91
C ARG A 134 6.10 9.35 15.47
N THR A 135 5.37 10.21 14.77
CA THR A 135 4.08 10.74 15.21
C THR A 135 2.90 10.11 14.47
N PHE A 136 3.16 9.30 13.44
CA PHE A 136 2.12 8.64 12.66
C PHE A 136 1.19 7.80 13.53
N GLY A 137 -0.12 8.06 13.44
CA GLY A 137 -1.15 7.31 14.15
C GLY A 137 -1.36 7.69 15.62
N ILE A 138 -0.58 8.64 16.16
CA ILE A 138 -0.69 9.09 17.55
C ILE A 138 -1.68 10.27 17.64
N PRO A 139 -2.74 10.18 18.47
CA PRO A 139 -3.68 11.29 18.67
C PRO A 139 -3.03 12.47 19.39
N LEU A 140 -3.44 13.69 19.01
CA LEU A 140 -2.97 14.94 19.62
C LEU A 140 -3.22 14.95 21.13
N GLY A 141 -2.17 15.16 21.94
CA GLY A 141 -2.25 15.22 23.40
C GLY A 141 -1.78 13.95 24.15
N ARG A 142 -1.33 12.90 23.45
CA ARG A 142 -0.59 11.78 24.07
C ARG A 142 0.91 11.95 23.88
N GLU A 143 1.58 12.57 24.86
CA GLU A 143 3.04 12.65 24.92
C GLU A 143 3.61 11.33 25.50
N GLY A 144 4.68 10.80 24.89
CA GLY A 144 5.37 9.58 25.39
C GLY A 144 5.00 8.25 24.73
N CYS A 145 4.39 8.24 23.54
CA CYS A 145 4.10 7.01 22.81
C CYS A 145 5.38 6.34 22.26
N THR A 146 5.65 5.10 22.68
CA THR A 146 6.84 4.33 22.26
C THR A 146 6.56 3.31 21.16
N ALA A 147 5.29 2.97 20.88
CA ALA A 147 4.97 1.93 19.90
C ALA A 147 5.57 2.21 18.51
N SER A 148 5.60 3.48 18.10
CA SER A 148 6.21 3.92 16.83
C SER A 148 7.75 3.84 16.85
N THR A 149 8.39 4.09 17.99
CA THR A 149 9.86 3.99 18.14
C THR A 149 10.35 2.56 18.28
N ASP A 150 9.54 1.70 18.90
CA ASP A 150 9.82 0.28 19.13
C ASP A 150 9.61 -0.56 17.85
N THR A 151 8.94 0.01 16.84
CA THR A 151 8.78 -0.64 15.54
C THR A 151 10.12 -0.64 14.78
N VAL A 152 10.60 -1.84 14.45
CA VAL A 152 11.86 -2.06 13.73
C VAL A 152 11.65 -2.95 12.51
N PHE A 153 12.38 -2.67 11.44
CA PHE A 153 12.55 -3.59 10.32
C PHE A 153 13.72 -4.53 10.59
N VAL A 154 13.53 -5.81 10.30
CA VAL A 154 14.61 -6.81 10.34
C VAL A 154 15.00 -7.13 8.91
N ILE A 155 16.14 -6.62 8.45
CA ILE A 155 16.66 -6.86 7.11
C ILE A 155 17.95 -7.67 7.25
N VAL A 156 17.93 -8.93 6.80
CA VAL A 156 19.10 -9.83 6.83
C VAL A 156 19.76 -9.86 8.22
N GLY A 157 18.95 -10.03 9.27
CA GLY A 157 19.43 -10.10 10.66
C GLY A 157 19.80 -8.76 11.30
N HIS A 158 19.76 -7.64 10.57
CA HIS A 158 19.99 -6.32 11.11
C HIS A 158 18.68 -5.60 11.46
N ASN A 159 18.59 -5.09 12.68
CA ASN A 159 17.45 -4.30 13.15
C ASN A 159 17.64 -2.83 12.75
N LEU A 160 16.73 -2.32 11.93
CA LEU A 160 16.69 -0.93 11.48
C LEU A 160 15.44 -0.28 12.04
N SER A 161 15.60 0.75 12.87
CA SER A 161 14.46 1.54 13.33
C SER A 161 13.79 2.26 12.17
N VAL A 162 12.45 2.25 12.14
CA VAL A 162 11.65 2.98 11.15
C VAL A 162 11.94 4.48 11.21
N THR A 163 12.38 4.96 12.38
CA THR A 163 12.70 6.38 12.62
C THR A 163 14.06 6.81 12.07
N ASN A 164 14.83 5.90 11.45
CA ASN A 164 16.11 6.19 10.83
C ASN A 164 15.94 7.19 9.66
N SER A 165 16.73 8.27 9.67
CA SER A 165 16.65 9.35 8.68
C SER A 165 17.00 8.89 7.26
N GLY A 166 17.96 7.96 7.11
CA GLY A 166 18.35 7.39 5.82
C GLY A 166 17.23 6.54 5.21
N LEU A 167 16.62 5.67 6.02
CA LEU A 167 15.48 4.85 5.59
C LEU A 167 14.29 5.71 5.19
N ARG A 168 13.99 6.73 6.00
CA ARG A 168 12.93 7.71 5.73
C ARG A 168 13.18 8.47 4.42
N GLY A 169 14.40 8.95 4.19
CA GLY A 169 14.78 9.64 2.96
C GLY A 169 14.64 8.74 1.73
N PHE A 170 15.10 7.49 1.83
CA PHE A 170 14.94 6.49 0.77
C PHE A 170 13.47 6.19 0.46
N ALA A 171 12.64 5.99 1.48
CA ALA A 171 11.22 5.74 1.31
C ALA A 171 10.52 6.92 0.63
N MET A 172 10.74 8.15 1.12
CA MET A 172 10.18 9.35 0.50
C MET A 172 10.62 9.52 -0.96
N PHE A 173 11.87 9.22 -1.29
CA PHE A 173 12.35 9.25 -2.67
C PHE A 173 11.60 8.26 -3.57
N ILE A 174 11.37 7.03 -3.10
CA ILE A 174 10.58 6.03 -3.84
C ILE A 174 9.15 6.50 -4.09
N PHE A 175 8.45 7.00 -3.06
CA PHE A 175 7.09 7.51 -3.23
C PHE A 175 7.05 8.76 -4.10
N ALA A 176 8.06 9.64 -4.02
CA ALA A 176 8.18 10.78 -4.91
C ALA A 176 8.32 10.36 -6.38
N MET A 177 9.17 9.36 -6.68
CA MET A 177 9.26 8.78 -8.04
C MET A 177 7.92 8.21 -8.52
N GLY A 178 7.13 7.60 -7.63
CA GLY A 178 5.78 7.12 -7.94
C GLY A 178 4.86 8.22 -8.50
N SER A 179 5.10 9.49 -8.14
CA SER A 179 4.33 10.64 -8.67
C SER A 179 4.53 10.81 -10.17
N ILE A 180 5.73 10.51 -10.69
CA ILE A 180 6.02 10.54 -12.12
C ILE A 180 5.20 9.45 -12.82
N SER A 181 5.12 8.25 -12.23
CA SER A 181 4.29 7.16 -12.74
C SER A 181 2.81 7.55 -12.78
N ALA A 182 2.29 8.20 -11.73
CA ALA A 182 0.92 8.69 -11.68
C ALA A 182 0.63 9.71 -12.79
N LEU A 183 1.51 10.71 -12.98
CA LEU A 183 1.39 11.70 -14.06
C LEU A 183 1.43 11.05 -15.45
N SER A 184 2.30 10.06 -15.63
CA SER A 184 2.39 9.32 -16.90
C SER A 184 1.11 8.54 -17.21
N ALA A 185 0.48 7.94 -16.19
CA ALA A 185 -0.79 7.23 -16.33
C ALA A 185 -1.93 8.20 -16.64
N LEU A 186 -1.98 9.36 -15.98
CA LEU A 186 -2.96 10.41 -16.26
C LEU A 186 -2.85 10.93 -17.70
N TRP A 187 -1.62 11.19 -18.17
CA TRP A 187 -1.37 11.63 -19.54
C TRP A 187 -1.90 10.62 -20.57
N ARG A 188 -1.73 9.33 -20.31
CA ARG A 188 -2.29 8.26 -21.16
C ARG A 188 -3.81 8.25 -21.19
N CYS A 189 -4.46 8.48 -20.05
CA CYS A 189 -5.92 8.61 -20.01
C CYS A 189 -6.39 9.80 -20.85
N ILE A 190 -5.77 10.98 -20.69
CA ILE A 190 -6.13 12.19 -21.43
C ILE A 190 -5.94 11.99 -22.95
N THR A 191 -4.79 11.45 -23.36
CA THR A 191 -4.51 11.19 -24.78
C THR A 191 -5.43 10.15 -25.40
N TRP A 192 -5.90 9.16 -24.63
CA TRP A 192 -6.91 8.22 -25.09
C TRP A 192 -8.27 8.91 -25.29
N SER A 193 -8.73 9.69 -24.32
CA SER A 193 -10.00 10.43 -24.39
C SER A 193 -10.01 11.55 -25.44
N ALA A 194 -8.84 12.03 -25.87
CA ALA A 194 -8.73 13.01 -26.96
C ALA A 194 -8.76 12.36 -28.35
N ARG A 195 -8.51 11.04 -28.45
CA ARG A 195 -8.43 10.30 -29.72
C ARG A 195 -9.71 9.53 -30.06
N TYR A 196 -10.54 9.21 -29.06
CA TYR A 196 -11.78 8.44 -29.17
C TYR A 196 -12.90 9.19 -28.48
#